data_AF-A0A520U3P7-F1
#
_entry.id   AF-A0A520U3P7-F1
#
_cell.length_a   1.000
_cell.length_b   1.000
_cell.length_c   1.000
_cell.angle_alpha   90.00
_cell.angle_beta   90.00
_cell.angle_gamma   90.00
#
_symmetry.space_group_name_H-M   'P 1'
#
loop_
_entity.id
_entity.type
_entity.pdbx_description
1 polymer ?
#
loop_
_entity_poly.entity_id
_entity_poly.type
_entity_poly.pdbx_seq_one_letter_code
_entity_poly.pdbx_strand_id
1 'polypeptide(L)'
;MRPIWILLSILILIVAFQYQNIAAFIGIELALKGFQELDKNSDGIIQKSEWPGLGFSLVDLNGDNIASKDELKEFIKEFSREFSWQNDVNERYSLPVQLIKGSFISSSMSIPVGYYIYIPDSYNKQPQKDFRTVYYLHGGRPGNEARSVYISNFIHTIFKDNSIEPALYIFVNGGELSHYNSEQKDSNGEDVFIKELIPHIDSKYRTINHRSSRGLEGFSQGGRGATRYMFKYPELFSS
;
A
#
# COMPACT_ATOMS: atom_id res chain seq x y z
N MET A 1 39.00 -7.59 19.47
CA MET A 1 37.82 -7.66 18.58
C MET A 1 37.12 -6.32 18.60
N ARG A 2 36.96 -5.68 17.44
CA ARG A 2 36.73 -4.23 17.35
C ARG A 2 35.27 -3.87 17.70
N PRO A 3 35.03 -2.93 18.64
CA PRO A 3 33.69 -2.48 19.10
C PRO A 3 32.79 -1.90 17.99
N ILE A 4 33.38 -1.65 16.81
CA ILE A 4 32.69 -1.22 15.59
C ILE A 4 31.60 -2.20 15.16
N TRP A 5 31.80 -3.51 15.28
CA TRP A 5 30.78 -4.49 14.86
C TRP A 5 29.59 -4.55 15.82
N ILE A 6 29.82 -4.35 17.12
CA ILE A 6 28.75 -4.28 18.12
C ILE A 6 27.94 -2.99 17.94
N LEU A 7 28.59 -1.86 17.68
CA LEU A 7 27.92 -0.60 17.35
C LEU A 7 27.15 -0.66 16.02
N LEU A 8 27.68 -1.36 15.00
CA LEU A 8 26.98 -1.59 13.73
C LEU A 8 25.75 -2.50 13.92
N SER A 9 25.86 -3.56 14.74
CA SER A 9 24.73 -4.42 15.07
C SER A 9 23.68 -3.72 15.93
N ILE A 10 24.10 -2.86 16.86
CA ILE A 10 23.19 -2.01 17.65
C ILE A 10 22.54 -0.95 16.76
N LEU A 11 23.26 -0.35 15.80
CA LEU A 11 22.71 0.58 14.82
C LEU A 11 21.72 -0.13 13.87
N ILE A 12 22.04 -1.34 13.40
CA ILE A 12 21.13 -2.17 12.59
C ILE A 12 19.91 -2.60 13.41
N LEU A 13 20.09 -2.93 14.69
CA LEU A 13 18.98 -3.24 15.62
C LEU A 13 18.13 -1.99 15.90
N ILE A 14 18.72 -0.83 16.15
CA ILE A 14 18.00 0.44 16.35
C ILE A 14 17.26 0.84 15.07
N VAL A 15 17.89 0.71 13.90
CA VAL A 15 17.24 0.93 12.59
C VAL A 15 16.13 -0.10 12.38
N ALA A 16 16.34 -1.38 12.70
CA ALA A 16 15.33 -2.43 12.58
C ALA A 16 14.15 -2.29 13.56
N PHE A 17 14.40 -1.76 14.77
CA PHE A 17 13.41 -1.50 15.81
C PHE A 17 12.67 -0.16 15.61
N GLN A 18 13.33 0.86 15.05
CA GLN A 18 12.74 2.17 14.69
C GLN A 18 12.08 2.20 13.30
N TYR A 19 12.18 1.12 12.54
CA TYR A 19 11.60 0.98 11.21
C TYR A 19 10.06 1.13 11.17
N GLN A 20 9.37 1.12 12.32
CA GLN A 20 7.94 1.41 12.40
C GLN A 20 7.60 2.86 11.98
N ASN A 21 8.60 3.74 11.92
CA ASN A 21 8.35 5.16 11.87
C ASN A 21 9.04 5.90 10.72
N ILE A 22 9.45 5.35 9.57
CA ILE A 22 10.06 6.27 8.56
C ILE A 22 9.04 7.31 8.06
N ALA A 23 7.81 6.89 7.77
CA ALA A 23 6.76 7.84 7.37
C ALA A 23 6.16 8.61 8.56
N ALA A 24 6.08 7.98 9.75
CA ALA A 24 5.68 8.68 10.96
C ALA A 24 6.75 9.69 11.41
N PHE A 25 8.04 9.41 11.24
CA PHE A 25 9.18 10.29 11.58
C PHE A 25 9.32 11.41 10.57
N ILE A 26 9.06 11.16 9.27
CA ILE A 26 8.94 12.23 8.27
C ILE A 26 7.71 13.09 8.57
N GLY A 27 6.53 12.49 8.81
CA GLY A 27 5.31 13.22 9.16
C GLY A 27 5.42 13.98 10.49
N ILE A 28 6.10 13.42 11.49
CA ILE A 28 6.37 14.05 12.78
C ILE A 28 7.46 15.12 12.64
N GLU A 29 8.56 14.90 11.91
CA GLU A 29 9.54 15.96 11.64
C GLU A 29 8.93 17.11 10.82
N LEU A 30 8.07 16.83 9.84
CA LEU A 30 7.36 17.85 9.06
C LEU A 30 6.36 18.63 9.91
N ALA A 31 5.59 17.92 10.74
CA ALA A 31 4.65 18.52 11.67
C ALA A 31 5.35 19.32 12.78
N LEU A 32 6.56 18.90 13.19
CA LEU A 32 7.36 19.56 14.23
C LEU A 32 8.20 20.73 13.70
N LYS A 33 8.79 20.63 12.50
CA LYS A 33 9.60 21.71 11.90
C LYS A 33 8.72 22.81 11.31
N GLY A 34 7.49 22.52 10.89
CA GLY A 34 6.62 23.53 10.32
C GLY A 34 7.10 24.05 8.96
N PHE A 35 6.15 24.42 8.10
CA PHE A 35 6.42 24.84 6.72
C PHE A 35 7.47 25.97 6.65
N GLN A 36 7.43 26.90 7.62
CA GLN A 36 8.31 28.08 7.67
C GLN A 36 9.78 27.75 7.97
N GLU A 37 10.10 26.64 8.65
CA GLU A 37 11.51 26.26 8.87
C GLU A 37 12.10 25.51 7.67
N LEU A 38 11.24 24.90 6.85
CA LEU A 38 11.65 24.14 5.67
C LEU A 38 11.77 25.03 4.43
N ASP A 39 10.94 26.06 4.32
CA ASP A 39 11.00 27.12 3.30
C ASP A 39 12.15 28.09 3.61
N LYS A 40 13.38 27.68 3.27
CA LYS A 40 14.62 28.40 3.67
C LYS A 40 14.77 29.72 2.92
N ASN A 41 14.25 29.78 1.70
CA ASN A 41 14.30 30.98 0.87
C ASN A 41 13.04 31.85 1.00
N SER A 42 12.02 31.41 1.77
CA SER A 42 10.75 32.11 2.01
C SER A 42 9.96 32.39 0.73
N ASP A 43 10.03 31.49 -0.25
CA ASP A 43 9.33 31.60 -1.54
C ASP A 43 7.92 30.97 -1.51
N GLY A 44 7.52 30.38 -0.39
CA GLY A 44 6.21 29.77 -0.19
C GLY A 44 6.08 28.37 -0.77
N ILE A 45 7.19 27.75 -1.19
CA ILE A 45 7.27 26.36 -1.63
C ILE A 45 8.46 25.65 -0.95
N ILE A 46 8.50 24.33 -1.00
CA ILE A 46 9.66 23.56 -0.53
C ILE A 46 10.23 22.82 -1.72
N GLN A 47 11.42 23.22 -2.17
CA GLN A 47 12.13 22.53 -3.24
C GLN A 47 12.87 21.31 -2.68
N LYS A 48 13.17 20.35 -3.56
CA LYS A 48 13.95 19.16 -3.19
C LYS A 48 15.29 19.46 -2.52
N SER A 49 15.94 20.58 -2.89
CA SER A 49 17.19 21.05 -2.27
C SER A 49 17.03 21.53 -0.82
N GLU A 50 15.83 21.95 -0.45
CA GLU A 50 15.51 22.41 0.91
C GLU A 50 15.11 21.26 1.83
N TRP A 51 14.70 20.14 1.23
CA TRP A 51 14.26 18.93 1.92
C TRP A 51 15.40 18.20 2.67
N PRO A 52 15.26 17.96 3.98
CA PRO A 52 16.22 17.17 4.72
C PRO A 52 16.01 15.66 4.45
N GLY A 53 17.02 15.00 3.89
CA GLY A 53 17.09 13.54 3.83
C GLY A 53 16.20 12.90 2.75
N LEU A 54 15.63 11.73 3.07
CA LEU A 54 14.81 10.94 2.13
C LEU A 54 13.33 11.33 2.23
N GLY A 55 12.55 10.95 1.21
CA GLY A 55 11.08 11.02 1.28
C GLY A 55 10.43 12.29 0.72
N PHE A 56 11.18 13.16 0.03
CA PHE A 56 10.61 14.29 -0.69
C PHE A 56 9.50 13.87 -1.66
N SER A 57 9.69 12.75 -2.37
CA SER A 57 8.70 12.17 -3.28
C SER A 57 7.41 11.67 -2.60
N LEU A 58 7.33 11.67 -1.27
CA LEU A 58 6.09 11.35 -0.55
C LEU A 58 5.19 12.58 -0.41
N VAL A 59 5.77 13.78 -0.47
CA VAL A 59 5.07 15.06 -0.30
C VAL A 59 5.02 15.89 -1.58
N ASP A 60 5.89 15.62 -2.55
CA ASP A 60 5.75 16.05 -3.95
C ASP A 60 4.79 15.10 -4.64
N LEU A 61 3.51 15.46 -4.64
CA LEU A 61 2.41 14.58 -5.03
C LEU A 61 2.14 14.64 -6.53
N ASN A 62 2.44 15.76 -7.17
CA ASN A 62 2.24 15.97 -8.61
C ASN A 62 3.52 15.69 -9.44
N GLY A 63 4.68 15.50 -8.79
CA GLY A 63 5.95 15.18 -9.43
C GLY A 63 6.64 16.38 -10.09
N ASP A 64 6.29 17.61 -9.73
CA ASP A 64 6.90 18.83 -10.27
C ASP A 64 8.23 19.20 -9.59
N ASN A 65 8.71 18.37 -8.67
CA ASN A 65 9.87 18.58 -7.80
C ASN A 65 9.70 19.71 -6.78
N ILE A 66 8.46 20.06 -6.46
CA ILE A 66 8.07 21.04 -5.45
C ILE A 66 7.13 20.35 -4.46
N ALA A 67 7.30 20.65 -3.18
CA ALA A 67 6.34 20.31 -2.14
C ALA A 67 5.63 21.58 -1.69
N SER A 68 4.48 21.84 -2.30
CA SER A 68 3.65 23.00 -1.98
C SER A 68 2.97 22.85 -0.62
N LYS A 69 2.50 23.97 -0.06
CA LYS A 69 1.75 23.96 1.20
C LYS A 69 0.49 23.10 1.13
N ASP A 70 -0.17 23.07 -0.02
CA ASP A 70 -1.39 22.29 -0.21
C ASP A 70 -1.10 20.80 -0.36
N GLU A 71 0.02 20.43 -1.00
CA GLU A 71 0.46 19.04 -1.01
C GLU A 71 0.85 18.53 0.38
N LEU A 72 1.53 19.36 1.17
CA LEU A 72 1.86 19.01 2.55
C LEU A 72 0.60 18.85 3.41
N LYS A 73 -0.40 19.74 3.27
CA LYS A 73 -1.70 19.60 3.94
C LYS A 73 -2.41 18.32 3.53
N GLU A 74 -2.42 18.01 2.24
CA GLU A 74 -3.10 16.82 1.74
C GLU A 74 -2.36 15.54 2.18
N PHE A 75 -1.03 15.54 2.21
CA PHE A 75 -0.23 14.49 2.81
C PHE A 75 -0.58 14.27 4.28
N ILE A 76 -0.61 15.34 5.09
CA ILE A 76 -0.98 15.23 6.51
C ILE A 76 -2.40 14.68 6.65
N LYS A 77 -3.36 15.22 5.90
CA LYS A 77 -4.76 14.79 5.91
C LYS A 77 -4.88 13.30 5.58
N GLU A 78 -4.18 12.81 4.56
CA GLU A 78 -4.19 11.38 4.21
C GLU A 78 -3.57 10.50 5.28
N PHE A 79 -2.46 10.94 5.89
CA PHE A 79 -1.77 10.19 6.94
C PHE A 79 -2.48 10.23 8.29
N SER A 80 -3.28 11.28 8.55
CA SER A 80 -4.05 11.45 9.77
C SER A 80 -5.48 10.91 9.66
N ARG A 81 -5.89 10.37 8.51
CA ARG A 81 -7.21 9.72 8.39
C ARG A 81 -7.31 8.59 9.40
N GLU A 82 -8.42 8.59 10.13
CA GLU A 82 -8.78 7.47 10.98
C GLU A 82 -8.94 6.20 10.15
N PHE A 83 -8.64 5.07 10.76
CA PHE A 83 -8.77 3.78 10.11
C PHE A 83 -10.25 3.47 9.80
N SER A 84 -10.49 2.91 8.62
CA SER A 84 -11.78 2.35 8.22
C SER A 84 -11.55 1.06 7.44
N TRP A 85 -12.49 0.12 7.55
CA TRP A 85 -12.53 -1.08 6.71
C TRP A 85 -13.03 -0.82 5.29
N GLN A 86 -13.56 0.37 5.01
CA GLN A 86 -13.95 0.82 3.68
C GLN A 86 -13.52 2.27 3.45
N ASN A 87 -12.78 2.51 2.38
CA ASN A 87 -12.15 3.79 2.09
C ASN A 87 -12.41 4.17 0.64
N ASP A 88 -12.60 5.46 0.41
CA ASP A 88 -12.65 6.02 -0.94
C ASP A 88 -11.27 6.49 -1.39
N VAL A 89 -11.02 6.36 -2.69
CA VAL A 89 -9.83 6.92 -3.32
C VAL A 89 -9.77 8.43 -3.10
N ASN A 90 -8.55 8.96 -3.03
CA ASN A 90 -8.39 10.41 -3.06
C ASN A 90 -8.76 10.93 -4.45
N GLU A 91 -9.63 11.94 -4.50
CA GLU A 91 -10.10 12.60 -5.73
C GLU A 91 -8.96 13.22 -6.56
N ARG A 92 -7.80 13.45 -5.96
CA ARG A 92 -6.60 13.95 -6.67
C ARG A 92 -6.11 13.00 -7.76
N TYR A 93 -6.38 11.71 -7.65
CA TYR A 93 -5.88 10.74 -8.60
C TYR A 93 -6.79 10.65 -9.81
N SER A 94 -6.25 10.91 -11.00
CA SER A 94 -6.83 10.42 -12.23
C SER A 94 -6.48 8.93 -12.37
N LEU A 95 -7.48 8.06 -12.21
CA LEU A 95 -7.31 6.61 -12.16
C LEU A 95 -7.95 5.95 -13.40
N PRO A 96 -7.43 4.80 -13.85
CA PRO A 96 -7.99 4.09 -14.99
C PRO A 96 -9.40 3.57 -14.65
N VAL A 97 -10.33 3.62 -15.62
CA VAL A 97 -11.70 3.11 -15.45
C VAL A 97 -11.77 1.61 -15.15
N GLN A 98 -10.67 0.90 -15.43
CA GLN A 98 -10.45 -0.51 -15.11
C GLN A 98 -10.30 -0.76 -13.61
N LEU A 99 -9.92 0.25 -12.83
CA LEU A 99 -9.87 0.17 -11.38
C LEU A 99 -11.28 0.38 -10.82
N ILE A 100 -11.83 -0.66 -10.21
CA ILE A 100 -13.16 -0.61 -9.60
C ILE A 100 -13.08 -0.86 -8.09
N LYS A 101 -13.98 -0.20 -7.36
CA LYS A 101 -14.19 -0.47 -5.93
C LYS A 101 -15.07 -1.70 -5.76
N GLY A 102 -14.75 -2.53 -4.78
CA GLY A 102 -15.60 -3.63 -4.33
C GLY A 102 -15.62 -3.73 -2.82
N SER A 103 -16.56 -4.51 -2.30
CA SER A 103 -16.61 -4.89 -0.90
C SER A 103 -17.16 -6.30 -0.73
N PHE A 104 -16.98 -6.87 0.46
CA PHE A 104 -17.56 -8.12 0.92
C PHE A 104 -17.87 -8.01 2.42
N ILE A 105 -18.77 -8.86 2.94
CA ILE A 105 -19.01 -8.94 4.38
C ILE A 105 -17.99 -9.90 4.99
N SER A 106 -17.17 -9.41 5.92
CA SER A 106 -16.22 -10.24 6.66
C SER A 106 -16.96 -11.22 7.55
N SER A 107 -16.62 -12.50 7.41
CA SER A 107 -17.28 -13.56 8.19
C SER A 107 -16.86 -13.57 9.66
N SER A 108 -15.60 -13.23 9.93
CA SER A 108 -15.05 -13.16 11.29
C SER A 108 -15.50 -11.91 12.05
N MET A 109 -15.70 -10.78 11.35
CA MET A 109 -16.01 -9.49 12.00
C MET A 109 -17.46 -9.04 11.83
N SER A 110 -18.23 -9.65 10.92
CA SER A 110 -19.61 -9.24 10.58
C SER A 110 -19.74 -7.78 10.11
N ILE A 111 -18.70 -7.24 9.45
CA ILE A 111 -18.68 -5.88 8.89
C ILE A 111 -18.26 -5.90 7.42
N PRO A 112 -18.65 -4.89 6.62
CA PRO A 112 -18.17 -4.76 5.25
C PRO A 112 -16.68 -4.38 5.21
N VAL A 113 -15.92 -5.06 4.36
CA VAL A 113 -14.51 -4.80 4.06
C VAL A 113 -14.34 -4.45 2.58
N GLY A 114 -13.68 -3.32 2.34
CA GLY A 114 -13.41 -2.77 1.01
C GLY A 114 -12.13 -3.31 0.39
N TYR A 115 -12.13 -3.39 -0.94
CA TYR A 115 -10.96 -3.60 -1.77
C TYR A 115 -11.08 -2.80 -3.06
N TYR A 116 -9.95 -2.53 -3.70
CA TYR A 116 -9.94 -2.11 -5.11
C TYR A 116 -9.41 -3.24 -5.97
N ILE A 117 -9.94 -3.38 -7.18
CA ILE A 117 -9.47 -4.36 -8.15
C ILE A 117 -9.32 -3.68 -9.52
N TYR A 118 -8.16 -3.82 -10.13
CA TYR A 118 -7.93 -3.49 -11.52
C TYR A 118 -8.30 -4.68 -12.40
N ILE A 119 -9.18 -4.46 -13.37
CA ILE A 119 -9.65 -5.47 -14.32
C ILE A 119 -9.20 -5.08 -15.75
N PRO A 120 -8.30 -5.83 -16.39
CA PRO A 120 -7.80 -5.47 -17.72
C PRO A 120 -8.88 -5.62 -18.80
N ASP A 121 -8.77 -4.87 -19.89
CA ASP A 121 -9.72 -4.91 -21.02
C ASP A 121 -9.90 -6.33 -21.60
N SER A 122 -8.85 -7.14 -21.54
CA SER A 122 -8.88 -8.55 -21.97
C SER A 122 -9.88 -9.39 -21.19
N TYR A 123 -10.22 -9.03 -19.95
CA TYR A 123 -11.21 -9.74 -19.14
C TYR A 123 -12.56 -9.80 -19.86
N ASN A 124 -13.00 -8.69 -20.45
CA ASN A 124 -14.27 -8.62 -21.18
C ASN A 124 -14.15 -9.17 -22.61
N LYS A 125 -12.99 -8.99 -23.26
CA LYS A 125 -12.74 -9.48 -24.62
C LYS A 125 -12.54 -11.00 -24.70
N GLN A 126 -12.20 -11.66 -23.59
CA GLN A 126 -11.89 -13.09 -23.51
C GLN A 126 -12.73 -13.75 -22.41
N PRO A 127 -14.03 -13.99 -22.64
CA PRO A 127 -14.97 -14.42 -21.59
C PRO A 127 -14.69 -15.82 -21.03
N GLN A 128 -13.92 -16.64 -21.75
CA GLN A 128 -13.54 -18.01 -21.32
C GLN A 128 -12.14 -18.07 -20.68
N LYS A 129 -11.44 -16.93 -20.58
CA LYS A 129 -10.10 -16.89 -19.99
C LYS A 129 -10.19 -16.61 -18.50
N ASP A 130 -9.50 -17.44 -17.72
CA ASP A 130 -9.19 -17.18 -16.32
C ASP A 130 -7.89 -16.39 -16.19
N PHE A 131 -7.81 -15.56 -15.15
CA PHE A 131 -6.71 -14.61 -14.95
C PHE A 131 -5.89 -14.94 -13.71
N ARG A 132 -4.58 -14.66 -13.79
CA ARG A 132 -3.72 -14.60 -12.60
C ARG A 132 -4.17 -13.44 -11.71
N THR A 133 -3.87 -13.54 -10.42
CA THR A 133 -4.13 -12.48 -9.44
C THR A 133 -2.83 -11.97 -8.86
N VAL A 134 -2.76 -10.67 -8.58
CA VAL A 134 -1.68 -10.05 -7.81
C VAL A 134 -2.33 -9.26 -6.68
N TYR A 135 -1.97 -9.57 -5.44
CA TYR A 135 -2.45 -8.84 -4.27
C TYR A 135 -1.38 -7.86 -3.79
N TYR A 136 -1.75 -6.60 -3.63
CA TYR A 136 -0.89 -5.54 -3.15
C TYR A 136 -1.25 -5.16 -1.71
N LEU A 137 -0.27 -5.26 -0.83
CA LEU A 137 -0.35 -4.88 0.57
C LEU A 137 0.15 -3.44 0.77
N HIS A 138 -0.71 -2.58 1.28
CA HIS A 138 -0.37 -1.18 1.53
C HIS A 138 0.71 -1.02 2.60
N GLY A 139 1.44 0.10 2.54
CA GLY A 139 2.31 0.55 3.63
C GLY A 139 1.56 1.30 4.73
N GLY A 140 2.28 1.63 5.80
CA GLY A 140 1.74 2.36 6.95
C GLY A 140 0.96 1.47 7.93
N ARG A 141 0.71 2.02 9.13
CA ARG A 141 -0.10 1.43 10.19
C ARG A 141 -0.73 2.57 11.02
N PRO A 142 -2.03 2.86 10.88
CA PRO A 142 -2.98 2.17 10.01
C PRO A 142 -2.75 2.47 8.51
N GLY A 143 -3.37 1.66 7.66
CA GLY A 143 -3.50 1.93 6.22
C GLY A 143 -4.74 1.22 5.66
N ASN A 144 -4.94 1.31 4.34
CA ASN A 144 -6.16 0.84 3.70
C ASN A 144 -5.99 0.52 2.21
N GLU A 145 -7.04 -0.02 1.60
CA GLU A 145 -7.12 -0.42 0.19
C GLU A 145 -6.98 0.73 -0.82
N ALA A 146 -7.27 1.97 -0.41
CA ALA A 146 -7.27 3.15 -1.28
C ALA A 146 -5.89 3.84 -1.36
N ARG A 147 -4.97 3.53 -0.44
CA ARG A 147 -3.74 4.32 -0.23
C ARG A 147 -2.75 4.26 -1.39
N SER A 148 -2.70 3.15 -2.12
CA SER A 148 -1.70 2.92 -3.17
C SER A 148 -2.31 2.65 -4.54
N VAL A 149 -3.60 2.97 -4.71
CA VAL A 149 -4.33 2.73 -5.97
C VAL A 149 -3.75 3.49 -7.16
N TYR A 150 -2.97 4.56 -6.95
CA TYR A 150 -2.25 5.25 -8.02
C TYR A 150 -1.29 4.33 -8.80
N ILE A 151 -0.83 3.23 -8.19
CA ILE A 151 -0.04 2.19 -8.86
C ILE A 151 -0.79 1.62 -10.06
N SER A 152 -2.13 1.62 -10.03
CA SER A 152 -2.97 1.16 -11.14
C SER A 152 -2.75 1.93 -12.44
N ASN A 153 -2.27 3.18 -12.41
CA ASN A 153 -1.90 3.92 -13.62
C ASN A 153 -0.71 3.27 -14.35
N PHE A 154 0.29 2.81 -13.60
CA PHE A 154 1.45 2.11 -14.16
C PHE A 154 1.04 0.73 -14.67
N ILE A 155 0.23 0.00 -13.90
CA ILE A 155 -0.33 -1.29 -14.31
C ILE A 155 -1.15 -1.15 -15.60
N HIS A 156 -1.95 -0.08 -15.73
CA HIS A 156 -2.72 0.21 -16.93
C HIS A 156 -1.83 0.40 -18.16
N THR A 157 -0.79 1.22 -18.04
CA THR A 157 0.18 1.48 -19.11
C THR A 157 0.87 0.18 -19.53
N ILE A 158 1.37 -0.60 -18.57
CA ILE A 158 2.10 -1.84 -18.82
C ILE A 158 1.21 -2.88 -19.52
N PHE A 159 -0.03 -3.09 -19.05
CA PHE A 159 -0.94 -4.04 -19.67
C PHE A 159 -1.44 -3.59 -21.05
N LYS A 160 -1.48 -2.29 -21.34
CA LYS A 160 -1.79 -1.78 -22.68
C LYS A 160 -0.67 -2.01 -23.70
N ASP A 161 0.57 -1.95 -23.25
CA ASP A 161 1.75 -2.16 -24.09
C ASP A 161 1.97 -3.63 -24.47
N ASN A 162 1.19 -4.56 -23.90
CA ASN A 162 1.30 -6.02 -24.11
C ASN A 162 2.69 -6.60 -23.76
N SER A 163 3.50 -5.87 -22.98
CA SER A 163 4.84 -6.31 -22.56
C SER A 163 4.78 -7.45 -21.54
N ILE A 164 3.67 -7.57 -20.80
CA ILE A 164 3.39 -8.67 -19.88
C ILE A 164 1.94 -9.15 -20.06
N GLU A 165 1.70 -10.41 -19.71
CA GLU A 165 0.35 -10.97 -19.70
C GLU A 165 -0.52 -10.26 -18.64
N PRO A 166 -1.70 -9.72 -18.99
CA PRO A 166 -2.55 -9.04 -18.03
C PRO A 166 -3.05 -9.95 -16.90
N ALA A 167 -3.13 -9.38 -15.70
CA ALA A 167 -3.63 -10.03 -14.49
C ALA A 167 -4.69 -9.16 -13.80
N LEU A 168 -5.46 -9.75 -12.88
CA LEU A 168 -6.27 -8.98 -11.93
C LEU A 168 -5.35 -8.47 -10.81
N TYR A 169 -5.42 -7.18 -10.50
CA TYR A 169 -4.56 -6.56 -9.48
C TYR A 169 -5.42 -6.02 -8.34
N ILE A 170 -5.25 -6.53 -7.13
CA ILE A 170 -6.14 -6.31 -5.99
C ILE A 170 -5.41 -5.54 -4.90
N PHE A 171 -5.96 -4.41 -4.49
CA PHE A 171 -5.48 -3.62 -3.35
C PHE A 171 -6.25 -4.04 -2.09
N VAL A 172 -5.51 -4.51 -1.09
CA VAL A 172 -6.05 -5.14 0.12
C VAL A 172 -6.23 -4.10 1.23
N ASN A 173 -7.34 -4.16 1.96
CA ASN A 173 -7.44 -3.52 3.27
C ASN A 173 -6.88 -4.47 4.33
N GLY A 174 -5.74 -4.13 4.92
CA GLY A 174 -5.04 -4.96 5.90
C GLY A 174 -5.47 -4.75 7.35
N GLY A 175 -6.53 -3.99 7.61
CA GLY A 175 -6.96 -3.65 8.96
C GLY A 175 -6.10 -2.60 9.66
N GLU A 176 -6.53 -2.18 10.84
CA GLU A 176 -5.88 -1.12 11.62
C GLU A 176 -4.40 -1.41 11.91
N LEU A 177 -4.07 -2.68 12.20
CA LEU A 177 -2.70 -3.11 12.45
C LEU A 177 -1.93 -3.54 11.19
N SER A 178 -2.55 -3.42 10.02
CA SER A 178 -1.94 -3.52 8.69
C SER A 178 -1.24 -4.85 8.44
N HIS A 179 -2.03 -5.84 8.03
CA HIS A 179 -1.63 -7.21 7.65
C HIS A 179 -1.27 -8.12 8.84
N TYR A 180 -1.77 -7.81 10.05
CA TYR A 180 -1.52 -8.62 11.24
C TYR A 180 -2.80 -8.80 12.04
N ASN A 181 -2.95 -9.99 12.63
CA ASN A 181 -3.95 -10.20 13.67
C ASN A 181 -3.41 -9.77 15.04
N SER A 182 -4.30 -9.33 15.92
CA SER A 182 -4.01 -9.09 17.34
C SER A 182 -5.30 -9.17 18.14
N GLU A 183 -5.39 -10.18 19.01
CA GLU A 183 -6.53 -10.33 19.93
C GLU A 183 -6.63 -9.15 20.91
N GLN A 184 -5.50 -8.69 21.45
CA GLN A 184 -5.44 -7.56 22.39
C GLN A 184 -5.95 -6.23 21.80
N LYS A 185 -5.92 -6.10 20.47
CA LYS A 185 -6.31 -4.90 19.73
C LYS A 185 -7.51 -5.15 18.83
N ASP A 186 -8.17 -6.30 18.98
CA ASP A 186 -9.31 -6.74 18.16
C ASP A 186 -9.10 -6.53 16.64
N SER A 187 -7.91 -6.88 16.16
CA SER A 187 -7.53 -6.70 14.76
C SER A 187 -7.42 -8.05 14.07
N ASN A 188 -8.10 -8.18 12.92
CA ASN A 188 -8.16 -9.44 12.15
C ASN A 188 -7.59 -9.29 10.73
N GLY A 189 -6.71 -8.32 10.50
CA GLY A 189 -6.24 -7.94 9.17
C GLY A 189 -5.59 -9.05 8.35
N GLU A 190 -4.92 -10.00 9.01
CA GLU A 190 -4.34 -11.15 8.32
C GLU A 190 -5.39 -12.18 7.93
N ASP A 191 -6.29 -12.52 8.85
CA ASP A 191 -7.34 -13.51 8.59
C ASP A 191 -8.34 -13.01 7.55
N VAL A 192 -8.72 -11.73 7.62
CA VAL A 192 -9.60 -11.08 6.64
C VAL A 192 -9.00 -11.15 5.24
N PHE A 193 -7.69 -10.92 5.08
CA PHE A 193 -7.06 -11.06 3.78
C PHE A 193 -6.99 -12.53 3.33
N ILE A 194 -6.35 -13.38 4.14
CA ILE A 194 -5.95 -14.73 3.74
C ILE A 194 -7.15 -15.68 3.64
N LYS A 195 -8.05 -15.63 4.63
CA LYS A 195 -9.16 -16.59 4.76
C LYS A 195 -10.46 -16.10 4.14
N GLU A 196 -10.58 -14.80 3.85
CA GLU A 196 -11.86 -14.22 3.39
C GLU A 196 -11.75 -13.49 2.06
N LEU A 197 -10.83 -12.52 1.91
CA LEU A 197 -10.72 -11.76 0.67
C LEU A 197 -10.25 -12.63 -0.50
N ILE A 198 -9.26 -13.51 -0.31
CA ILE A 198 -8.81 -14.41 -1.39
C ILE A 198 -9.96 -15.30 -1.90
N PRO A 199 -10.68 -16.06 -1.05
CA PRO A 199 -11.86 -16.82 -1.50
C PRO A 199 -12.97 -15.97 -2.10
N HIS A 200 -13.21 -14.76 -1.58
CA HIS A 200 -14.19 -13.83 -2.13
C HIS A 200 -13.83 -13.42 -3.57
N ILE A 201 -12.56 -13.11 -3.83
CA ILE A 201 -12.10 -12.77 -5.19
C ILE A 201 -12.22 -13.98 -6.12
N ASP A 202 -11.78 -15.16 -5.67
CA ASP A 202 -11.77 -16.36 -6.51
C ASP A 202 -13.19 -16.87 -6.84
N SER A 203 -14.17 -16.62 -5.97
CA SER A 203 -15.58 -16.97 -6.22
C SER A 203 -16.33 -15.96 -7.10
N LYS A 204 -15.89 -14.70 -7.09
CA LYS A 204 -16.58 -13.60 -7.80
C LYS A 204 -16.00 -13.30 -9.18
N TYR A 205 -14.70 -13.54 -9.38
CA TYR A 205 -13.98 -13.20 -10.61
C TYR A 205 -13.37 -14.45 -11.26
N ARG A 206 -13.17 -14.41 -12.58
CA ARG A 206 -12.49 -15.48 -13.34
C ARG A 206 -11.00 -15.51 -13.01
N THR A 207 -10.63 -16.33 -12.04
CA THR A 207 -9.29 -16.44 -11.50
C THR A 207 -8.72 -17.84 -11.71
N ILE A 208 -7.41 -17.93 -11.86
CA ILE A 208 -6.70 -19.20 -11.75
C ILE A 208 -6.38 -19.42 -10.27
N ASN A 209 -7.24 -20.16 -9.56
CA ASN A 209 -7.07 -20.46 -8.13
C ASN A 209 -5.96 -21.49 -7.89
N HIS A 210 -4.72 -21.07 -8.10
CA HIS A 210 -3.52 -21.87 -7.88
C HIS A 210 -2.36 -20.96 -7.47
N ARG A 211 -1.51 -21.43 -6.55
CA ARG A 211 -0.39 -20.62 -6.00
C ARG A 211 0.57 -20.05 -7.04
N SER A 212 0.82 -20.78 -8.13
CA SER A 212 1.67 -20.32 -9.25
C SER A 212 1.06 -19.17 -10.06
N SER A 213 -0.21 -18.88 -9.83
CA SER A 213 -0.98 -17.83 -10.51
C SER A 213 -1.40 -16.72 -9.54
N ARG A 214 -0.89 -16.74 -8.30
CA ARG A 214 -1.19 -15.75 -7.25
C ARG A 214 0.10 -15.06 -6.80
N GLY A 215 0.31 -13.86 -7.31
CA GLY A 215 1.38 -12.95 -6.90
C GLY A 215 1.03 -12.20 -5.62
N LEU A 216 2.06 -11.82 -4.86
CA LEU A 216 1.94 -11.02 -3.64
C LEU A 216 3.02 -9.95 -3.62
N GLU A 217 2.59 -8.70 -3.49
CA GLU A 217 3.45 -7.53 -3.49
C GLU A 217 3.12 -6.63 -2.28
N GLY A 218 4.04 -5.73 -1.93
CA GLY A 218 3.73 -4.74 -0.92
C GLY A 218 4.87 -3.75 -0.66
N PHE A 219 4.50 -2.59 -0.14
CA PHE A 219 5.44 -1.51 0.17
C PHE A 219 5.59 -1.31 1.68
N SER A 220 6.83 -1.16 2.17
CA SER A 220 7.13 -0.88 3.58
C SER A 220 6.49 -1.91 4.53
N GLN A 221 5.53 -1.52 5.36
CA GLN A 221 4.75 -2.44 6.22
C GLN A 221 4.05 -3.54 5.41
N GLY A 222 3.57 -3.22 4.21
CA GLY A 222 3.02 -4.18 3.27
C GLY A 222 4.08 -5.13 2.70
N GLY A 223 5.30 -4.65 2.45
CA GLY A 223 6.42 -5.50 2.01
C GLY A 223 6.86 -6.48 3.11
N ARG A 224 6.84 -6.04 4.38
CA ARG A 224 7.02 -6.91 5.54
C ARG A 224 5.91 -7.96 5.64
N GLY A 225 4.65 -7.55 5.49
CA GLY A 225 3.50 -8.45 5.44
C GLY A 225 3.61 -9.48 4.32
N ALA A 226 3.95 -9.03 3.10
CA ALA A 226 4.10 -9.88 1.93
C ALA A 226 5.19 -10.93 2.14
N THR A 227 6.37 -10.50 2.60
CA THR A 227 7.48 -11.41 2.92
C THR A 227 7.04 -12.45 3.96
N ARG A 228 6.38 -12.02 5.05
CA ARG A 228 5.89 -12.93 6.08
C ARG A 228 4.89 -13.93 5.53
N TYR A 229 3.92 -13.48 4.74
CA TYR A 229 2.90 -14.36 4.16
C TYR A 229 3.45 -15.35 3.15
N MET A 230 4.47 -14.98 2.36
CA MET A 230 5.12 -15.94 1.46
C MET A 230 5.72 -17.14 2.21
N PHE A 231 6.28 -16.93 3.41
CA PHE A 231 6.82 -18.01 4.23
C PHE A 231 5.76 -18.71 5.09
N LYS A 232 4.75 -17.98 5.55
CA LYS A 232 3.69 -18.52 6.41
C LYS A 232 2.63 -19.31 5.62
N TYR A 233 2.36 -18.90 4.39
CA TYR A 233 1.35 -19.46 3.49
C TYR A 233 1.95 -19.86 2.13
N PRO A 234 3.00 -20.71 2.11
CA PRO A 234 3.67 -21.10 0.87
C PRO A 234 2.72 -21.84 -0.09
N GLU A 235 1.63 -22.43 0.41
CA GLU A 235 0.58 -23.08 -0.37
C GLU A 235 -0.33 -22.12 -1.12
N LEU A 236 -0.37 -20.83 -0.74
CA LEU A 236 -1.22 -19.82 -1.38
C LEU A 236 -0.48 -18.98 -2.42
N PHE A 237 0.84 -18.79 -2.27
CA PHE A 237 1.63 -17.89 -3.10
C PHE A 237 2.85 -18.58 -3.71
N SER A 238 3.31 -18.12 -4.86
CA SER A 238 4.55 -18.56 -5.53
C SER A 238 5.38 -17.37 -6.00
N SER A 239 6.69 -17.59 -6.15
CA SER A 239 7.63 -16.71 -6.85
C SER A 239 7.43 -16.77 -8.35
#